data_AF-A0A451B546-F1
#
_entry.id   AF-A0A451B546-F1
#
_cell.length_a   1.000
_cell.length_b   1.000
_cell.length_c   1.000
_cell.angle_alpha   90.00
_cell.angle_beta   90.00
_cell.angle_gamma   90.00
#
_symmetry.space_group_name_H-M   'P 1'
#
loop_
_entity.id
_entity.type
_entity.pdbx_description
1 polymer ?
#
loop_
_entity_poly.entity_id
_entity_poly.type
_entity_poly.pdbx_seq_one_letter_code
_entity_poly.pdbx_strand_id
1 'polypeptide(L)' 'MPTERNRAAAFRAIRTEITRLTLETGQRPVLIIDEAHHLRNEILEDLRLLTNYRMDSENRLC' A
#
# COMPACT_ATOMS: atom_id res chain seq x y z
N MET A 1 8.38 -20.80 4.82
CA MET A 1 9.49 -20.31 3.96
C MET A 1 9.88 -18.89 4.40
N PRO A 2 11.17 -18.51 4.44
CA PRO A 2 11.64 -17.22 4.98
C PRO A 2 11.13 -15.98 4.23
N THR A 3 10.90 -16.12 2.92
CA THR A 3 10.49 -15.05 2.00
C THR A 3 9.08 -14.52 2.26
N GLU A 4 8.13 -15.37 2.66
CA GLU A 4 6.76 -14.95 2.98
C GLU A 4 6.70 -14.09 4.24
N ARG A 5 7.56 -14.41 5.23
CA ARG A 5 7.68 -13.65 6.47
C ARG A 5 8.24 -12.24 6.22
N ASN A 6 9.19 -12.14 5.29
CA ASN A 6 9.75 -10.87 4.83
C ASN A 6 8.71 -10.02 4.09
N ARG A 7 7.94 -10.64 3.17
CA ARG A 7 6.82 -9.97 2.46
C ARG A 7 5.82 -9.37 3.45
N ALA A 8 5.29 -10.17 4.37
CA ALA A 8 4.31 -9.68 5.34
C ALA A 8 4.85 -8.53 6.22
N ALA A 9 6.14 -8.56 6.56
CA ALA A 9 6.78 -7.48 7.30
C ALA A 9 6.88 -6.19 6.46
N ALA A 10 7.32 -6.30 5.19
CA ALA A 10 7.40 -5.16 4.28
C ALA A 10 6.02 -4.51 4.04
N PHE A 11 4.99 -5.32 3.78
CA PHE A 11 3.62 -4.84 3.62
C PHE A 11 3.10 -4.11 4.87
N ARG A 12 3.39 -4.64 6.07
CA ARG A 12 3.03 -3.95 7.32
C ARG A 12 3.76 -2.62 7.47
N ALA A 13 5.05 -2.56 7.16
CA ALA A 13 5.84 -1.33 7.25
C ALA A 13 5.31 -0.25 6.29
N ILE A 14 5.06 -0.60 5.02
CA ILE A 14 4.50 0.32 4.02
C ILE A 14 3.13 0.83 4.47
N ARG A 15 2.25 -0.06 4.94
CA ARG A 15 0.93 0.32 5.44
C ARG A 15 1.01 1.27 6.62
N THR A 16 1.85 0.97 7.61
CA THR A 16 2.02 1.84 8.78
C THR A 16 2.47 3.24 8.37
N GLU A 17 3.42 3.35 7.44
CA GLU A 17 3.93 4.65 7.01
C GLU A 17 2.91 5.42 6.16
N ILE A 18 2.20 4.77 5.24
CA ILE A 18 1.12 5.40 4.49
C ILE A 18 0.04 5.92 5.45
N THR A 19 -0.39 5.12 6.43
CA THR A 19 -1.39 5.52 7.42
C THR A 19 -0.91 6.73 8.22
N ARG A 20 0.34 6.73 8.68
CA ARG A 20 0.96 7.83 9.42
C ARG A 20 0.96 9.12 8.59
N LEU A 21 1.45 9.07 7.36
CA LEU A 21 1.49 10.23 6.46
C LEU A 21 0.07 10.74 6.14
N THR A 22 -0.87 9.83 5.92
CA THR A 22 -2.23 10.16 5.48
C THR A 22 -3.11 10.71 6.60
N LEU A 23 -3.07 10.10 7.79
CA LEU A 23 -3.96 10.42 8.91
C LEU A 23 -3.34 11.42 9.89
N GLU A 24 -2.04 11.29 10.19
CA GLU A 24 -1.39 12.14 11.19
C GLU A 24 -0.86 13.43 10.56
N THR A 25 -0.29 13.35 9.35
CA THR A 25 0.33 14.52 8.70
C THR A 25 -0.53 15.16 7.61
N GLY A 26 -1.66 14.52 7.23
CA GLY A 26 -2.56 15.00 6.18
C GLY A 26 -1.95 14.99 4.77
N GLN A 27 -0.82 14.32 4.57
CA GLN A 27 -0.14 14.24 3.29
C GLN A 27 -0.79 13.17 2.40
N ARG A 28 -0.72 13.36 1.07
CA ARG A 28 -1.14 12.35 0.10
C ARG A 28 0.10 11.61 -0.43
N PRO A 29 0.47 10.45 0.15
CA PRO A 29 1.65 9.73 -0.29
C PRO A 29 1.51 9.21 -1.72
N VAL A 30 2.62 9.26 -2.47
CA VAL A 30 2.73 8.68 -3.81
C VAL A 30 3.75 7.55 -3.73
N LEU A 31 3.31 6.32 -4.01
CA LEU A 31 4.19 5.16 -4.06
C LEU A 31 4.72 4.99 -5.50
N ILE A 32 6.04 5.06 -5.65
CA ILE A 32 6.73 4.82 -6.93
C ILE A 32 7.44 3.47 -6.83
N ILE A 33 7.23 2.62 -7.82
CA ILE A 33 7.85 1.31 -7.92
C ILE A 33 8.68 1.27 -9.19
N ASP A 34 9.99 1.19 -9.04
CA ASP A 34 10.89 0.98 -10.16
C ASP A 34 10.89 -0.50 -10.57
N GLU A 35 11.03 -0.76 -11.88
CA GLU A 35 11.01 -2.10 -12.46
C GLU A 35 9.85 -3.00 -12.00
N ALA A 36 8.64 -2.42 -11.90
CA ALA A 36 7.44 -3.10 -11.41
C ALA A 36 7.08 -4.38 -12.20
N HIS A 37 7.58 -4.51 -13.43
CA HIS A 37 7.40 -5.69 -14.28
C HIS A 37 8.09 -6.95 -13.71
N HIS A 38 9.04 -6.81 -12.79
CA HIS A 38 9.64 -7.93 -12.06
C HIS A 38 8.77 -8.43 -10.90
N LEU A 39 7.74 -7.69 -10.49
CA LEU A 39 6.86 -8.10 -9.41
C LEU A 39 5.84 -9.13 -9.90
N ARG A 40 5.50 -10.08 -9.03
CA ARG A 40 4.37 -10.99 -9.29
C ARG A 40 3.07 -10.19 -9.26
N ASN A 41 2.13 -10.54 -10.14
CA ASN A 41 0.82 -9.88 -10.24
C ASN A 41 0.09 -9.79 -8.88
N GLU A 42 0.17 -10.83 -8.05
CA GLU A 42 -0.41 -10.83 -6.69
C GLU A 42 0.11 -9.68 -5.82
N ILE A 43 1.39 -9.34 -5.94
CA ILE A 43 2.02 -8.25 -5.17
C ILE A 43 1.51 -6.90 -5.65
N LEU A 44 1.33 -6.73 -6.96
CA LEU A 44 0.78 -5.51 -7.53
C LEU A 44 -0.68 -5.32 -7.09
N GLU A 45 -1.48 -6.39 -7.02
CA GLU A 45 -2.85 -6.34 -6.51
C GLU A 45 -2.90 -6.01 -5.01
N ASP A 46 -2.05 -6.64 -4.19
CA ASP A 46 -1.96 -6.33 -2.76
C ASP A 46 -1.55 -4.86 -2.53
N LEU A 47 -0.60 -4.34 -3.31
CA LEU A 47 -0.19 -2.94 -3.25
C LEU A 47 -1.32 -1.99 -3.67
N ARG A 48 -2.06 -2.33 -4.73
CA ARG A 48 -3.25 -1.58 -5.15
C ARG A 48 -4.28 -1.51 -4.02
N LEU A 49 -4.59 -2.63 -3.38
CA LEU A 49 -5.53 -2.71 -2.26
C LEU A 49 -5.04 -1.86 -1.06
N LEU A 50 -3.74 -1.91 -0.75
CA LEU A 50 -3.15 -1.08 0.30
C LEU A 50 -3.31 0.42 0.03
N THR A 51 -3.07 0.87 -1.21
CA THR A 51 -3.11 2.29 -1.56
C THR A 51 -4.53 2.82 -1.81
N ASN A 52 -5.46 1.93 -2.16
CA ASN A 52 -6.84 2.27 -2.47
C ASN A 52 -7.75 2.38 -1.24
N TYR A 53 -7.25 2.20 -0.02
CA TYR A 53 -8.09 2.25 1.19
C TYR A 53 -8.89 3.56 1.33
N ARG A 54 -8.44 4.68 0.76
CA ARG A 54 -9.24 5.92 0.68
C ARG A 54 -10.28 5.95 -0.46
N MET A 55 -10.09 5.21 -1.55
CA MET A 55 -11.02 5.24 -2.69
C MET A 55 -12.28 4.41 -2.47
N ASP A 56 -12.22 3.34 -1.67
CA ASP A 56 -13.39 2.51 -1.34
C ASP A 56 -14.03 2.85 0.03
N SER A 57 -13.33 3.54 0.94
CA SER A 57 -13.89 3.94 2.24
C SER A 57 -14.46 5.36 2.28
N GLU A 58 -14.18 6.20 1.28
CA GLU A 58 -14.91 7.46 1.10
C GLU A 58 -16.19 7.15 0.32
N ASN A 59 -17.27 6.95 1.07
CA ASN A 59 -18.63 6.98 0.56
C ASN A 59 -18.81 8.32 -0.19
N ARG A 60 -18.59 8.35 -1.52
CA ARG A 60 -18.84 9.51 -2.39
C ARG A 60 -20.34 9.76 -2.60
N LEU A 61 -21.15 9.56 -1.57
CA LEU A 61 -22.52 10.07 -1.55
C LEU A 61 -22.44 11.55 -1.12
N CYS A 62 -22.14 12.40 -2.09
CA CYS A 62 -22.62 13.77 -2.10
C CYS A 62 -24.06 13.79 -2.61
#